data_AF-G2G0J2-F1
#
_entry.id   AF-G2G0J2-F1
#
_cell.length_a   1.000
_cell.length_b   1.000
_cell.length_c   1.000
_cell.angle_alpha   90.00
_cell.angle_beta   90.00
_cell.angle_gamma   90.00
#
_symmetry.space_group_name_H-M   'P 1'
#
loop_
_entity.id
_entity.type
_entity.pdbx_description
1 polymer ?
#
loop_
_entity_poly.entity_id
_entity_poly.type
_entity_poly.pdbx_seq_one_letter_code
_entity_poly.pdbx_strand_id
1 'polypeptide(L)' 'MHAEEDCEVYCNTCQKVTKLKKGEEVPTCCGKLMVEI' A
#
# COMPACT_ATOMS: atom_id res chain seq x y z
N MET A 1 7.81 6.15 0.50
CA MET A 1 7.63 5.41 1.78
C MET A 1 7.80 3.95 1.43
N HIS A 2 8.56 3.18 2.20
CA HIS A 2 8.77 1.75 1.94
C HIS A 2 8.11 0.93 3.05
N ALA A 3 7.68 -0.28 2.73
CA ALA A 3 7.14 -1.22 3.70
C ALA A 3 8.28 -1.74 4.62
N GLU A 4 8.12 -1.64 5.94
CA GLU A 4 9.14 -2.10 6.90
C GLU A 4 9.11 -3.62 7.12
N GLU A 5 7.97 -4.23 6.83
CA GLU A 5 7.70 -5.66 6.86
C GLU A 5 6.74 -6.08 5.74
N ASP A 6 6.46 -7.38 5.63
CA ASP A 6 5.48 -7.88 4.67
C ASP A 6 4.08 -7.45 5.15
N CYS A 7 3.50 -6.45 4.48
CA CYS A 7 2.21 -5.86 4.86
C CYS A 7 1.20 -5.85 3.71
N GLU A 8 -0.04 -5.51 4.03
CA GLU A 8 -1.09 -5.30 3.04
C GLU A 8 -1.51 -3.84 3.07
N VAL A 9 -1.50 -3.20 1.90
CA VAL A 9 -1.97 -1.83 1.75
C VAL A 9 -3.25 -1.80 0.94
N TYR A 10 -4.13 -0.86 1.25
CA TYR A 10 -5.37 -0.67 0.53
C TYR A 10 -5.64 0.79 0.17
N CYS A 11 -6.42 0.99 -0.88
CA CYS A 11 -6.88 2.29 -1.31
C CYS A 11 -8.28 2.57 -0.75
N ASN A 12 -8.41 3.61 0.08
CA ASN A 12 -9.70 4.05 0.61
C ASN A 12 -10.70 4.55 -0.45
N THR A 13 -10.27 4.78 -1.70
CA THR A 13 -11.15 5.29 -2.77
C THR A 13 -11.75 4.17 -3.62
N CYS A 14 -10.92 3.24 -4.09
CA CYS A 14 -11.37 2.13 -4.94
C CYS A 14 -11.42 0.78 -4.22
N GLN A 15 -11.09 0.74 -2.94
CA GLN A 15 -11.04 -0.47 -2.10
C GLN A 15 -10.09 -1.56 -2.60
N LYS A 16 -9.17 -1.21 -3.51
CA LYS A 16 -8.13 -2.13 -3.98
C LYS A 16 -7.16 -2.45 -2.85
N VAL A 17 -6.91 -3.73 -2.64
CA VAL A 17 -5.90 -4.25 -1.70
C VAL A 17 -4.69 -4.77 -2.49
N THR A 18 -3.49 -4.58 -1.98
CA THR A 18 -2.24 -5.09 -2.57
C THR A 18 -1.28 -5.48 -1.45
N LYS A 19 -0.63 -6.62 -1.62
CA LYS A 19 0.41 -7.11 -0.70
C LYS A 19 1.74 -6.47 -1.09
N LEU A 20 2.48 -6.00 -0.10
CA LEU A 20 3.84 -5.51 -0.25
C LEU A 20 4.78 -6.42 0.51
N LYS A 21 5.96 -6.65 -0.07
CA LYS A 21 7.09 -7.25 0.62
C LYS A 21 7.89 -6.19 1.35
N LYS A 22 8.58 -6.60 2.42
CA LYS A 22 9.54 -5.75 3.11
C LYS A 22 10.50 -5.07 2.13
N GLY A 23 10.58 -3.76 2.21
CA GLY A 23 11.42 -2.91 1.38
C GLY A 23 10.78 -2.45 0.07
N GLU A 24 9.60 -2.94 -0.31
CA GLU A 24 8.88 -2.43 -1.47
C GLU A 24 8.32 -1.03 -1.21
N GLU A 25 8.30 -0.20 -2.25
CA GLU A 25 7.72 1.14 -2.17
C GLU A 25 6.20 1.05 -2.07
N VAL A 26 5.62 1.77 -1.11
CA VAL A 26 4.17 1.89 -0.96
C VAL A 26 3.61 2.64 -2.18
N PRO A 27 2.81 1.99 -3.03
CA PRO A 27 2.35 2.60 -4.27
C PRO A 27 1.25 3.63 -3.99
N THR A 28 1.10 4.56 -4.93
CA THR A 28 -0.05 5.45 -4.96
C THR A 28 -1.20 4.83 -5.75
N CYS A 29 -2.43 4.96 -5.27
CA CYS A 29 -3.64 4.55 -5.97
C CYS A 29 -4.70 5.67 -5.89
N CYS A 30 -5.41 5.92 -6.99
CA CYS A 30 -6.38 7.03 -7.09
C CYS A 30 -5.81 8.41 -6.73
N GLY A 31 -4.52 8.63 -7.01
CA GLY A 31 -3.82 9.89 -6.70
C GLY A 31 -3.47 10.10 -5.22
N LYS A 32 -3.66 9.08 -4.37
CA LYS A 32 -3.30 9.10 -2.94
C LYS A 32 -2.35 7.96 -2.61
N LEU A 33 -1.53 8.12 -1.58
CA LEU A 33 -0.72 7.01 -1.05
C LEU A 33 -1.67 5.93 -0.50
N MET A 34 -1.39 4.67 -0.76
CA MET A 34 -2.13 3.57 -0.14
C MET A 34 -1.78 3.48 1.35
N VAL A 35 -2.72 3.00 2.17
CA VAL A 35 -2.59 2.88 3.62
C VAL A 35 -2.51 1.42 4.03
N GLU A 36 -1.69 1.13 5.04
CA GLU A 36 -1.60 -0.20 5.64
C GLU A 36 -2.89 -0.58 6.37
N ILE A 37 -3.25 -1.86 6.32
CA ILE A 37 -4.43 -2.44 7.01
C ILE A 37 -4.09 -2.77 8.46
#